data_AF-A0A2M8NAA1-F1
#
_entry.id   AF-A0A2M8NAA1-F1
#
_cell.length_a   1.000
_cell.length_b   1.000
_cell.length_c   1.000
_cell.angle_alpha   90.00
_cell.angle_beta   90.00
_cell.angle_gamma   90.00
#
_symmetry.space_group_name_H-M   'P 1'
#
loop_
_entity.id
_entity.type
_entity.pdbx_description
1 polymer ?
#
loop_
_entity_poly.entity_id
_entity_poly.type
_entity_poly.pdbx_seq_one_letter_code
_entity_poly.pdbx_strand_id
1 'polypeptide(L)'
;MAKKQSWVKHALQRSQWQPQREVATLAILGFIILLILGGVYLSQVVNEATTNRRLSDLIDQRDDLERENERLRAEIARFKSVPNLQTRAESIGFVPADRGQLEYLLVEGYQPPRVDTVAPIAPPQQDPNISTYNETFGAWLSRQWNNFWRSVNELLGG
;
A
#
# COMPACT_ATOMS: atom_id res chain seq x y z
N MET A 1 46.78 -69.59 36.61
CA MET A 1 47.33 -68.86 35.45
C MET A 1 46.55 -69.28 34.22
N ALA A 2 46.14 -68.46 33.24
CA ALA A 2 45.91 -67.03 33.12
C ALA A 2 45.09 -66.89 31.79
N LYS A 3 43.82 -66.52 31.88
CA LYS A 3 43.26 -65.21 31.49
C LYS A 3 42.74 -65.15 30.04
N LYS A 4 41.48 -65.62 29.89
CA LYS A 4 40.48 -65.09 28.98
C LYS A 4 40.54 -63.56 28.99
N GLN A 5 40.83 -62.86 27.88
CA GLN A 5 40.48 -61.43 27.68
C GLN A 5 40.92 -60.76 26.34
N SER A 6 41.10 -61.49 25.23
CA SER A 6 41.47 -60.83 23.95
C SER A 6 40.28 -60.40 23.07
N TRP A 7 39.10 -61.04 23.19
CA TRP A 7 37.99 -60.80 22.25
C TRP A 7 37.09 -59.60 22.60
N VAL A 8 37.09 -59.12 23.86
CA VAL A 8 36.23 -58.00 24.29
C VAL A 8 36.85 -56.66 23.87
N LYS A 9 38.17 -56.62 23.63
CA LYS A 9 38.88 -55.38 23.31
C LYS A 9 38.73 -54.94 21.85
N HIS A 10 38.36 -55.83 20.93
CA HIS A 10 38.18 -55.49 19.53
C HIS A 10 36.74 -55.13 19.16
N ALA A 11 35.76 -55.36 20.04
CA ALA A 11 34.35 -55.08 19.77
C ALA A 11 33.89 -53.68 20.24
N LEU A 12 34.75 -52.88 20.88
CA LEU A 12 34.37 -51.61 21.52
C LEU A 12 35.34 -50.45 21.26
N GLN A 13 36.09 -50.45 20.16
CA GLN A 13 36.77 -49.24 19.70
C GLN A 13 36.05 -48.62 18.51
N ARG A 14 34.90 -48.04 18.89
CA ARG A 14 34.59 -46.64 18.62
C ARG A 14 34.66 -46.29 17.14
N SER A 15 33.51 -46.50 16.50
CA SER A 15 33.07 -45.75 15.33
C SER A 15 33.51 -44.29 15.51
N GLN A 16 34.54 -43.93 14.77
CA GLN A 16 35.17 -42.62 14.73
C GLN A 16 34.27 -41.69 13.92
N TRP A 17 33.13 -41.36 14.51
CA TRP A 17 32.36 -40.18 14.14
C TRP A 17 33.19 -38.97 14.58
N GLN A 18 33.98 -38.44 13.65
CA GLN A 18 34.39 -37.05 13.71
C GLN A 18 33.45 -36.23 12.82
N PRO A 19 32.23 -35.87 13.26
CA PRO A 19 31.55 -34.76 12.63
C PRO A 19 32.25 -33.50 13.15
N GLN A 20 33.25 -33.08 12.38
CA GLN A 20 33.53 -31.70 12.03
C GLN A 20 32.73 -30.70 12.90
N ARG A 21 33.35 -30.24 14.00
CA ARG A 21 32.81 -29.17 14.87
C ARG A 21 32.41 -27.92 14.07
N GLU A 22 32.95 -27.77 12.87
CA GLU A 22 32.62 -26.71 11.91
C GLU A 22 31.18 -26.81 11.38
N VAL A 23 30.67 -28.00 11.06
CA VAL A 23 29.29 -28.18 10.57
C VAL A 23 28.27 -27.85 11.65
N ALA A 24 28.55 -28.24 12.89
CA ALA A 24 27.69 -27.89 14.02
C ALA A 24 27.65 -26.37 14.25
N THR A 25 28.79 -25.68 14.09
CA THR A 25 28.88 -24.22 14.25
C THR A 25 28.11 -23.48 13.14
N LEU A 26 28.20 -23.97 11.90
CA LEU A 26 27.47 -23.41 10.75
C LEU A 26 25.96 -23.64 10.86
N ALA A 27 25.53 -24.82 11.32
CA ALA A 27 24.12 -25.10 11.55
C ALA A 27 23.52 -24.17 12.61
N ILE A 28 24.26 -23.91 13.70
CA ILE A 28 23.86 -22.98 14.75
C ILE A 28 23.79 -21.54 14.20
N LEU A 29 24.76 -21.12 13.39
CA LEU A 29 24.76 -19.79 12.77
C LEU A 29 23.56 -19.60 11.83
N GLY A 30 23.26 -20.59 10.98
CA GLY A 30 22.08 -20.57 10.10
C GLY A 30 20.77 -20.49 10.87
N PHE A 31 20.67 -21.21 11.98
CA PHE A 31 19.50 -21.16 12.86
C PHE A 31 19.31 -19.78 13.52
N ILE A 32 20.40 -19.15 13.97
CA ILE A 32 20.36 -17.78 14.52
C ILE A 32 19.90 -16.78 13.45
N ILE A 33 20.39 -16.89 12.22
CA ILE A 33 19.96 -16.03 11.11
C ILE A 33 18.47 -16.22 10.82
N LEU A 34 17.98 -17.47 10.83
CA LEU A 34 16.55 -17.78 10.69
C LEU A 34 15.71 -17.16 11.79
N LEU A 35 16.18 -17.19 13.05
CA LEU A 35 15.50 -16.55 14.17
C LEU A 35 15.49 -15.01 14.05
N ILE A 36 16.58 -14.41 13.57
CA ILE A 36 16.64 -12.96 13.33
C ILE A 36 15.67 -12.58 12.20
N LEU A 37 15.67 -13.31 11.08
CA LEU A 37 14.75 -13.09 9.96
C LEU A 37 13.29 -13.30 10.39
N GLY A 38 13.01 -14.37 11.14
CA GLY A 38 11.68 -14.65 11.69
C GLY A 38 11.23 -13.57 12.67
N GLY A 39 12.12 -13.10 13.55
CA GLY A 39 11.86 -12.02 14.48
C GLY A 39 11.63 -10.67 13.79
N VAL A 40 12.40 -10.34 12.76
CA VAL A 40 12.22 -9.13 11.95
C VAL A 40 10.92 -9.21 11.15
N TYR A 41 10.62 -10.36 10.53
CA TYR A 41 9.38 -10.58 9.80
C TYR A 41 8.16 -10.47 10.73
N LEU A 42 8.23 -11.06 11.93
CA LEU A 42 7.17 -10.95 12.93
C LEU A 42 7.07 -9.52 13.51
N SER A 43 8.19 -8.80 13.63
CA SER A 43 8.21 -7.39 14.06
C SER A 43 7.62 -6.44 13.03
N GLN A 44 7.68 -6.79 11.73
CA GLN A 44 6.99 -6.04 10.68
C GLN A 44 5.46 -6.19 10.79
N VAL A 45 4.96 -7.31 11.35
CA VAL A 45 3.53 -7.56 11.54
C VAL A 45 2.93 -6.75 12.71
N VAL A 46 3.74 -6.19 13.61
CA VAL A 46 3.25 -5.58 14.87
C VAL A 46 3.24 -4.04 14.87
N ASN A 47 3.82 -3.36 13.88
CA ASN A 47 4.04 -1.90 13.96
C ASN A 47 2.97 -0.98 13.31
N GLU A 48 1.75 -1.46 13.07
CA GLU A 48 0.69 -0.64 12.44
C GLU A 48 -0.55 -0.38 13.31
N ALA A 49 -0.59 -0.79 14.58
CA ALA A 49 -1.80 -0.58 15.39
C ALA A 49 -2.08 0.91 15.72
N THR A 50 -1.04 1.70 15.96
CA THR A 50 -1.16 3.13 16.32
C THR A 50 -1.35 4.05 15.12
N THR A 51 -0.78 3.71 13.97
CA THR A 51 -0.97 4.45 12.71
C THR A 51 -2.36 4.20 12.13
N ASN A 52 -2.87 2.97 12.21
CA ASN A 52 -4.21 2.62 11.72
C ASN A 52 -5.31 3.35 12.48
N ARG A 53 -5.15 3.63 13.78
CA ARG A 53 -6.16 4.40 14.51
C ARG A 53 -6.27 5.83 14.02
N ARG A 54 -5.13 6.50 13.82
CA ARG A 54 -5.09 7.88 13.28
C ARG A 54 -5.61 7.93 11.85
N LEU A 55 -5.30 6.93 11.04
CA LEU A 55 -5.82 6.81 9.69
C LEU A 55 -7.33 6.62 9.68
N SER A 56 -7.86 5.74 10.55
CA SER A 56 -9.30 5.56 10.74
C SER A 56 -9.96 6.87 11.16
N ASP A 57 -9.42 7.56 12.16
CA ASP A 57 -9.98 8.83 12.64
C ASP A 57 -9.96 9.90 11.53
N LEU A 58 -8.94 9.93 10.66
CA LEU A 58 -8.87 10.84 9.51
C LEU A 58 -9.86 10.48 8.40
N ILE A 59 -10.08 9.19 8.14
CA ILE A 59 -11.08 8.71 7.18
C ILE A 59 -12.48 9.07 7.66
N ASP A 60 -12.77 8.84 8.95
CA ASP A 60 -14.06 9.19 9.56
C ASP A 60 -14.31 10.70 9.45
N GLN A 61 -13.31 11.53 9.79
CA GLN A 61 -13.40 13.00 9.64
C GLN A 61 -13.64 13.43 8.19
N ARG A 62 -12.94 12.81 7.24
CA ARG A 62 -13.08 13.10 5.82
C ARG A 62 -14.49 12.76 5.33
N ASP A 63 -15.03 11.62 5.73
CA ASP A 63 -16.38 11.19 5.34
C ASP A 63 -17.46 12.09 5.94
N ASP A 64 -17.28 12.55 7.18
CA ASP A 64 -18.19 13.51 7.80
C ASP A 64 -18.18 14.86 7.08
N LEU A 65 -17.00 15.38 6.72
CA LEU A 65 -16.87 16.61 5.94
C LEU A 65 -17.48 16.48 4.54
N GLU A 66 -17.33 15.33 3.89
CA GLU A 66 -17.92 15.08 2.57
C GLU A 66 -19.46 15.10 2.63
N ARG A 67 -20.05 14.44 3.63
CA ARG A 67 -21.50 14.48 3.87
C ARG A 67 -21.99 15.90 4.15
N GLU A 68 -21.25 16.68 4.92
CA GLU A 68 -21.62 18.08 5.18
C GLU A 68 -21.54 18.94 3.91
N ASN A 69 -20.52 18.72 3.07
CA ASN A 69 -20.39 19.43 1.80
C ASN A 69 -21.60 19.15 0.88
N GLU A 70 -21.99 17.89 0.75
CA GLU A 70 -23.14 17.49 -0.05
C GLU A 70 -24.46 18.05 0.50
N ARG A 71 -24.62 18.07 1.82
CA ARG A 71 -25.77 18.73 2.47
C ARG A 71 -25.82 20.23 2.12
N LEU A 72 -24.70 20.93 2.23
CA LEU A 72 -24.61 22.36 1.89
C LEU A 72 -24.86 22.62 0.41
N ARG A 73 -24.35 21.75 -0.49
CA ARG A 73 -24.62 21.83 -1.93
C ARG A 73 -26.11 21.70 -2.22
N ALA A 74 -26.78 20.72 -1.62
CA ALA A 74 -28.22 20.54 -1.75
C ALA A 74 -29.01 21.75 -1.24
N GLU A 75 -28.58 22.35 -0.13
CA GLU A 75 -29.18 23.55 0.44
C GLU A 75 -28.99 24.80 -0.45
N ILE A 76 -27.78 25.01 -0.98
CA ILE A 76 -27.51 26.09 -1.94
C ILE A 76 -28.36 25.91 -3.19
N ALA A 77 -28.44 24.68 -3.73
CA ALA A 77 -29.28 24.38 -4.89
C ALA A 77 -30.76 24.65 -4.59
N ARG A 78 -31.24 24.29 -3.40
CA ARG A 78 -32.59 24.62 -2.93
C ARG A 78 -32.80 26.13 -2.93
N PHE A 79 -31.91 26.92 -2.33
CA PHE A 79 -32.03 28.39 -2.29
C PHE A 79 -31.92 29.05 -3.67
N LYS A 80 -31.09 28.51 -4.56
CA LYS A 80 -30.95 28.97 -5.95
C LYS A 80 -32.01 28.42 -6.90
N SER A 81 -32.93 27.58 -6.42
CA SER A 81 -33.97 27.01 -7.27
C SER A 81 -34.85 28.10 -7.85
N VAL A 82 -35.26 27.93 -9.11
CA VAL A 82 -36.11 28.88 -9.84
C VAL A 82 -37.36 29.29 -9.04
N PRO A 83 -38.08 28.37 -8.34
CA PRO A 83 -39.22 28.77 -7.52
C PRO A 83 -38.85 29.75 -6.40
N ASN A 84 -37.76 29.49 -5.66
CA ASN A 84 -37.32 30.38 -4.59
C ASN A 84 -36.86 31.73 -5.11
N LEU A 85 -36.18 31.76 -6.27
CA LEU A 85 -35.80 33.00 -6.93
C LEU A 85 -37.02 33.79 -7.41
N GLN A 86 -38.03 33.13 -7.96
CA GLN A 86 -39.29 33.77 -8.37
C GLN A 86 -40.02 34.37 -7.17
N THR A 87 -40.23 33.60 -6.10
CA THR A 87 -40.86 34.10 -4.87
C THR A 87 -40.11 35.32 -4.31
N ARG A 88 -38.77 35.28 -4.33
CA ARG A 88 -37.96 36.43 -3.89
C ARG A 88 -38.12 37.63 -4.84
N ALA A 89 -38.11 37.42 -6.15
CA ALA A 89 -38.28 38.48 -7.14
C ALA A 89 -39.65 39.15 -7.00
N GLU A 90 -40.71 38.38 -6.82
CA GLU A 90 -42.07 38.88 -6.56
C GLU A 90 -42.13 39.70 -5.26
N SER A 91 -41.47 39.22 -4.18
CA SER A 91 -41.44 39.92 -2.89
C SER A 91 -40.77 41.30 -2.93
N ILE A 92 -39.91 41.55 -3.92
CA ILE A 92 -39.23 42.84 -4.12
C ILE A 92 -39.81 43.63 -5.30
N GLY A 93 -40.99 43.22 -5.81
CA GLY A 93 -41.76 43.96 -6.81
C GLY A 93 -41.42 43.67 -8.26
N PHE A 94 -40.62 42.64 -8.56
CA PHE A 94 -40.48 42.17 -9.94
C PHE A 94 -41.73 41.41 -10.38
N VAL A 95 -42.04 41.51 -11.67
CA VAL A 95 -43.13 40.80 -12.33
C VAL A 95 -42.59 40.04 -13.53
N PRO A 96 -43.22 38.91 -13.94
CA PRO A 96 -42.87 38.22 -15.17
C PRO A 96 -42.97 39.17 -16.37
N ALA A 97 -41.93 39.21 -17.20
CA ALA A 97 -41.94 40.02 -18.42
C ALA A 97 -42.85 39.37 -19.49
N ASP A 98 -43.71 40.17 -20.10
CA ASP A 98 -44.50 39.74 -21.26
C ASP A 98 -43.68 39.84 -22.56
N ARG A 99 -44.08 39.11 -23.60
CA ARG A 99 -43.36 39.06 -24.89
C ARG A 99 -43.19 40.44 -25.54
N GLY A 100 -44.11 41.37 -25.29
CA GLY A 100 -44.04 42.74 -25.79
C GLY A 100 -43.04 43.64 -25.05
N GLN A 101 -42.50 43.20 -23.91
CA GLN A 101 -41.55 43.95 -23.07
C GLN A 101 -40.10 43.47 -23.22
N LEU A 102 -39.87 42.41 -24.00
CA LEU A 102 -38.55 41.83 -24.24
C LEU A 102 -37.88 42.53 -25.42
N GLU A 103 -36.76 43.21 -25.14
CA GLU A 103 -35.90 43.80 -26.17
C GLU A 103 -34.70 42.87 -26.43
N TYR A 104 -34.51 42.46 -27.68
CA TYR A 104 -33.40 41.57 -28.07
C TYR A 104 -32.23 42.41 -28.59
N LEU A 105 -31.12 42.40 -27.85
CA LEU A 105 -29.89 43.07 -28.27
C LEU A 105 -28.95 42.07 -28.95
N LEU A 106 -28.55 42.34 -30.20
CA LEU A 106 -27.48 41.58 -30.86
C LEU A 106 -26.14 42.12 -30.37
N VAL A 107 -25.42 41.29 -29.60
CA VAL A 107 -24.08 41.61 -29.14
C VAL A 107 -23.07 40.99 -30.11
N GLU A 108 -22.42 41.83 -30.91
CA GLU A 108 -21.38 41.42 -31.86
C GLU A 108 -20.21 40.74 -31.11
N GLY A 109 -19.84 39.53 -31.53
CA GLY A 109 -18.77 38.76 -30.89
C GLY A 109 -19.14 38.05 -29.59
N TYR A 110 -20.42 38.05 -29.17
CA TYR A 110 -20.84 37.30 -27.99
C TYR A 110 -20.58 35.79 -28.14
N GLN A 111 -19.69 35.26 -27.31
CA GLN A 111 -19.51 33.83 -27.13
C GLN A 111 -20.16 33.42 -25.81
N PRO A 112 -21.29 32.68 -25.83
CA PRO A 112 -21.93 32.26 -24.60
C PRO A 112 -20.95 31.44 -23.74
N PRO A 113 -21.01 31.56 -22.40
CA PRO A 113 -20.19 30.73 -21.51
C PRO A 113 -20.40 29.28 -21.91
N ARG A 114 -19.33 28.64 -22.40
CA ARG A 114 -19.34 27.19 -22.58
C ARG A 114 -19.49 26.66 -21.17
N VAL A 115 -20.55 25.89 -20.91
CA VAL A 115 -20.64 25.10 -19.68
C VAL A 115 -19.34 24.32 -19.64
N ASP A 116 -18.49 24.57 -18.64
CA ASP A 116 -17.25 23.82 -18.47
C ASP A 116 -17.65 22.37 -18.25
N THR A 117 -17.78 21.62 -19.33
CA THR A 117 -17.88 20.17 -19.30
C THR A 117 -16.62 19.74 -18.58
N VAL A 118 -16.79 19.18 -17.38
CA VAL A 118 -15.74 18.64 -16.51
C VAL A 118 -14.67 18.04 -17.40
N ALA A 119 -13.45 18.59 -17.34
CA ALA A 119 -12.37 18.24 -18.26
C ALA A 119 -12.33 16.71 -18.42
N PRO A 120 -12.24 16.18 -19.67
CA PRO A 120 -12.04 14.75 -19.87
C PRO A 120 -10.92 14.31 -18.96
N ILE A 121 -11.16 13.26 -18.16
CA ILE A 121 -10.15 12.68 -17.29
C ILE A 121 -9.00 12.28 -18.22
N ALA A 122 -7.96 13.10 -18.31
CA ALA A 122 -6.77 12.73 -19.03
C ALA A 122 -6.25 11.49 -18.29
N PRO A 123 -5.98 10.36 -18.98
CA PRO A 123 -5.33 9.25 -18.34
C PRO A 123 -4.08 9.79 -17.63
N PRO A 124 -3.82 9.38 -16.37
CA PRO A 124 -2.69 9.89 -15.61
C PRO A 124 -1.45 9.76 -16.50
N GLN A 125 -0.77 10.90 -16.72
CA GLN A 125 0.50 10.91 -17.45
C GLN A 125 1.44 9.99 -16.67
N GLN A 126 1.66 8.79 -17.20
CA GLN A 126 2.61 7.83 -16.67
C GLN A 126 3.98 8.46 -16.87
N ASP A 127 4.51 9.01 -15.79
CA ASP A 127 5.87 9.53 -15.75
C ASP A 127 6.81 8.38 -16.13
N PRO A 128 7.61 8.46 -17.21
CA PRO A 128 8.47 7.35 -17.63
C PRO A 128 9.58 7.04 -16.63
N ASN A 129 9.70 7.84 -15.56
CA ASN A 129 10.73 7.72 -14.52
C ASN A 129 10.21 7.19 -13.17
N ILE A 130 8.97 6.68 -13.08
CA ILE A 130 8.68 5.74 -11.99
C ILE A 130 9.44 4.45 -12.29
N SER A 131 10.61 4.30 -11.66
CA SER A 131 11.32 3.03 -11.60
C SER A 131 10.41 2.04 -10.88
N THR A 132 9.61 1.31 -11.65
CA THR A 132 8.77 0.23 -11.15
C THR A 132 9.71 -0.78 -10.51
N TYR A 133 9.81 -0.73 -9.18
CA TYR A 133 10.56 -1.67 -8.38
C TYR A 133 9.85 -3.03 -8.49
N ASN A 134 10.15 -3.77 -9.56
CA ASN A 134 9.54 -5.07 -9.86
C ASN A 134 10.34 -6.24 -9.26
N GLU A 135 11.28 -5.96 -8.36
CA GLU A 135 11.94 -7.01 -7.60
C GLU A 135 10.96 -7.56 -6.56
N THR A 136 10.35 -8.70 -6.89
CA THR A 136 9.50 -9.43 -5.95
C THR A 136 10.35 -10.08 -4.85
N PHE A 137 9.76 -10.29 -3.68
CA PHE A 137 10.39 -11.02 -2.58
C PHE A 137 10.99 -12.36 -3.03
N GLY A 138 10.32 -13.08 -3.94
CA GLY A 138 10.83 -14.34 -4.49
C GLY A 138 12.12 -14.20 -5.30
N ALA A 139 12.28 -13.09 -6.03
CA ALA A 139 13.49 -12.82 -6.80
C ALA A 139 14.68 -12.51 -5.88
N TRP A 140 14.47 -11.72 -4.82
CA TRP A 140 15.49 -11.51 -3.79
C TRP A 140 15.80 -12.80 -3.01
N LEU A 141 14.77 -13.56 -2.63
CA LEU A 141 14.93 -14.79 -1.84
C LEU A 141 15.70 -15.86 -2.61
N SER A 142 15.38 -16.07 -3.88
CA SER A 142 16.11 -17.01 -4.73
C SER A 142 17.57 -16.61 -4.92
N ARG A 143 17.85 -15.31 -5.08
CA ARG A 143 19.22 -14.76 -5.14
C ARG A 143 19.97 -15.02 -3.83
N GLN A 144 19.34 -14.75 -2.70
CA GLN A 144 19.93 -14.98 -1.38
C GLN A 144 20.16 -16.47 -1.09
N TRP A 145 19.21 -17.33 -1.46
CA TRP A 145 19.30 -18.78 -1.32
C TRP A 145 20.44 -19.37 -2.16
N ASN A 146 20.57 -18.90 -3.41
CA ASN A 146 21.65 -19.32 -4.28
C ASN A 146 23.03 -18.88 -3.75
N ASN A 147 23.13 -17.69 -3.18
CA ASN A 147 24.39 -17.21 -2.57
C ASN A 147 24.75 -18.02 -1.32
N PHE A 148 23.76 -18.38 -0.51
CA PHE A 148 23.95 -19.26 0.64
C PHE A 148 24.48 -20.64 0.22
N TRP A 149 23.83 -21.30 -0.74
CA TRP A 149 24.29 -22.62 -1.21
C TRP A 149 25.66 -22.58 -1.89
N ARG A 150 25.98 -21.47 -2.57
CA ARG A 150 27.33 -21.28 -3.13
C ARG A 150 28.37 -21.23 -2.01
N SER A 151 28.11 -20.47 -0.93
CA SER A 151 29.01 -20.44 0.23
C SER A 151 29.12 -21.78 0.95
N VAL A 152 28.03 -22.55 1.02
CA VAL A 152 28.04 -23.90 1.62
C VAL A 152 28.83 -24.89 0.77
N ASN A 153 28.72 -24.81 -0.56
CA ASN A 153 29.46 -25.69 -1.46
C ASN A 153 30.95 -25.34 -1.52
N GLU A 154 31.31 -24.06 -1.39
CA GLU A 154 32.71 -23.60 -1.24
C GLU A 154 33.34 -24.10 0.06
N LEU A 155 32.55 -24.26 1.12
CA LEU A 155 33.00 -24.78 2.42
C LEU A 155 33.10 -26.31 2.49
N LEU A 156 32.40 -27.05 1.63
CA LEU A 156 32.38 -28.52 1.61
C LEU A 156 33.25 -29.13 0.49
N GLY A 157 33.71 -28.31 -0.45
CA GLY A 157 34.50 -28.72 -1.62
C GLY A 157 35.99 -28.42 -1.56
N GLY A 158 36.54 -28.09 -0.38
CA GLY A 158 37.97 -27.86 -0.13
C GLY A 158 38.57 -28.90 0.81
#